data_AF-A0A1J4KGY9-F1
#
_entry.id   AF-A0A1J4KGY9-F1
#
_cell.length_a   1.000
_cell.length_b   1.000
_cell.length_c   1.000
_cell.angle_alpha   90.00
_cell.angle_beta   90.00
_cell.angle_gamma   90.00
#
_symmetry.space_group_name_H-M   'P 1'
#
loop_
_entity.id
_entity.type
_entity.pdbx_description
1 polymer ?
#
loop_
_entity_poly.entity_id
_entity_poly.type
_entity_poly.pdbx_seq_one_letter_code
_entity_poly.pdbx_strand_id
1 'polypeptide(L)'
;MKFFHFNVGLHSMVWYLMFGPPMLYFTLFCIYFFEGRWAKYIPTISETGTLFPNTEIIAIFFVHIGLMTMYCFIITTMYIFEKFRPTNRFLIKFTWLCTKWTGIGMIGVGLSPMNVVNKLHFFFAGSGFATSILVETVQLYLSFSSVSLFCRIRRLIYLVIQYVALATIGLSSGTLPDRIHDTVNALSEYSLIGFLQAFLLTYRGELKHYDLSLISI
;
A
#
# COMPACT_ATOMS: atom_id res chain seq x y z
N MET A 1 -23.75 13.16 14.96
CA MET A 1 -23.14 13.60 13.69
C MET A 1 -23.74 12.74 12.60
N LYS A 2 -24.60 13.28 11.71
CA LYS A 2 -25.24 12.51 10.63
C LYS A 2 -24.22 12.32 9.51
N PHE A 3 -23.76 11.10 9.26
CA PHE A 3 -22.89 10.82 8.13
C PHE A 3 -23.70 10.39 6.89
N PHE A 4 -23.16 10.76 5.73
CA PHE A 4 -23.76 10.65 4.41
C PHE A 4 -24.25 9.23 4.08
N HIS A 5 -25.50 9.11 3.61
CA HIS A 5 -26.02 7.90 2.97
C HIS A 5 -25.28 7.67 1.63
N PHE A 6 -24.30 6.77 1.61
CA PHE A 6 -23.51 6.41 0.42
C PHE A 6 -23.93 5.05 -0.15
N ASN A 7 -25.22 4.84 -0.43
CA ASN A 7 -25.68 3.50 -0.87
C ASN A 7 -25.51 3.22 -2.37
N VAL A 8 -25.21 4.23 -3.21
CA VAL A 8 -25.15 4.06 -4.69
C VAL A 8 -23.74 4.24 -5.28
N GLY A 9 -22.73 4.61 -4.48
CA GLY A 9 -21.36 4.90 -4.96
C GLY A 9 -20.25 3.99 -4.45
N LEU A 10 -20.52 3.16 -3.44
CA LEU A 10 -19.45 2.50 -2.69
C LEU A 10 -18.65 1.49 -3.52
N HIS A 11 -19.33 0.64 -4.29
CA HIS A 11 -18.64 -0.35 -5.12
C HIS A 11 -17.70 0.32 -6.13
N SER A 12 -18.16 1.38 -6.81
CA SER A 12 -17.34 2.15 -7.76
C SER A 12 -16.19 2.87 -7.07
N MET A 13 -16.42 3.42 -5.88
CA MET A 13 -15.37 4.05 -5.07
C MET A 13 -14.30 3.05 -4.64
N VAL A 14 -14.70 1.90 -4.07
CA VAL A 14 -13.77 0.83 -3.68
C VAL A 14 -12.98 0.33 -4.89
N TRP A 15 -13.62 0.21 -6.05
CA TRP A 15 -12.95 -0.17 -7.29
C TRP A 15 -11.88 0.84 -7.69
N TYR A 16 -12.23 2.13 -7.68
CA TYR A 16 -11.28 3.21 -7.93
C TYR A 16 -10.12 3.19 -6.92
N LEU A 17 -10.41 3.01 -5.63
CA LEU A 17 -9.40 2.99 -4.56
C LEU A 17 -8.42 1.81 -4.69
N MET A 18 -8.87 0.64 -5.16
CA MET A 18 -8.03 -0.56 -5.32
C MET A 18 -7.24 -0.58 -6.64
N PHE A 19 -7.80 -0.07 -7.73
CA PHE A 19 -7.14 -0.05 -9.05
C PHE A 19 -6.37 1.23 -9.35
N GLY A 20 -6.72 2.34 -8.70
CA GLY A 20 -6.07 3.62 -8.91
C GLY A 20 -4.57 3.61 -8.58
N PRO A 21 -4.13 3.10 -7.41
CA PRO A 21 -2.71 3.10 -7.07
C PRO A 21 -1.84 2.33 -8.07
N PRO A 22 -2.16 1.08 -8.46
CA PRO A 22 -1.39 0.38 -9.50
C PRO A 22 -1.36 1.14 -10.84
N MET A 23 -2.48 1.74 -11.25
CA MET A 23 -2.55 2.53 -12.49
C MET A 23 -1.68 3.80 -12.44
N LEU A 24 -1.69 4.50 -11.30
CA LEU A 24 -0.84 5.68 -11.09
C LEU A 24 0.65 5.29 -11.09
N TYR A 25 1.00 4.18 -10.45
CA TYR A 25 2.38 3.67 -10.48
C TYR A 25 2.83 3.23 -11.87
N PHE A 26 1.96 2.55 -12.63
CA PHE A 26 2.24 2.21 -14.02
C PHE A 26 2.36 3.46 -14.90
N THR A 27 1.55 4.48 -14.64
CA THR A 27 1.62 5.77 -15.34
C THR A 27 2.97 6.45 -15.08
N LEU A 28 3.42 6.51 -13.83
CA LEU A 28 4.78 7.01 -13.49
C LEU A 28 5.87 6.23 -14.21
N PHE A 29 5.79 4.89 -14.18
CA PHE A 29 6.73 4.03 -14.89
C PHE A 29 6.78 4.37 -16.39
N CYS A 30 5.62 4.51 -17.05
CA CYS A 30 5.55 4.89 -18.47
C CYS A 30 6.17 6.27 -18.73
N ILE A 31 5.86 7.28 -17.90
CA ILE A 31 6.44 8.63 -18.02
C ILE A 31 7.96 8.52 -18.01
N TYR A 32 8.54 7.84 -17.01
CA TYR A 32 10.00 7.71 -16.90
C TYR A 32 10.63 6.87 -18.00
N PHE A 33 9.93 5.84 -18.45
CA PHE A 33 10.35 5.03 -19.59
C PHE A 33 10.46 5.88 -20.86
N PHE A 34 9.45 6.71 -21.17
CA PHE A 34 9.44 7.57 -22.35
C PHE A 34 10.39 8.77 -22.24
N GLU A 35 10.63 9.28 -21.03
CA GLU A 35 11.65 10.31 -20.78
C GLU A 35 13.09 9.78 -20.92
N GLY A 36 13.27 8.48 -21.19
CA GLY A 36 14.58 7.87 -21.36
C GLY A 36 15.41 7.87 -20.08
N ARG A 37 14.75 7.95 -18.92
CA ARG A 37 15.40 8.01 -17.60
C ARG A 37 15.85 6.64 -17.12
N TRP A 38 16.67 6.00 -17.94
CA TRP A 38 17.34 4.75 -17.63
C TRP A 38 18.52 5.05 -16.71
N ALA A 39 18.30 4.95 -15.40
CA ALA A 39 19.37 5.10 -14.42
C ALA A 39 20.33 3.89 -14.41
N LYS A 40 20.81 3.34 -15.54
CA LYS A 40 21.63 2.09 -15.63
C LYS A 40 20.99 0.82 -15.01
N TYR A 41 19.85 0.95 -14.33
CA TYR A 41 18.95 -0.04 -13.73
C TYR A 41 17.49 0.33 -14.02
N ILE A 42 16.54 -0.56 -13.70
CA ILE A 42 15.08 -0.33 -13.89
C ILE A 42 14.66 0.88 -13.04
N PRO A 43 14.00 1.92 -13.60
CA PRO A 43 13.59 3.09 -12.83
C PRO A 43 12.85 2.66 -11.57
N THR A 44 13.33 3.10 -10.40
CA THR A 44 12.56 2.94 -9.17
C THR A 44 11.41 3.95 -9.22
N ILE A 45 10.30 3.58 -8.61
CA ILE A 45 9.15 4.49 -8.45
C ILE A 45 9.49 5.61 -7.46
N SER A 46 10.51 5.41 -6.64
CA SER A 46 11.16 6.39 -5.78
C SER A 46 12.25 7.22 -6.50
N GLU A 47 12.14 7.47 -7.82
CA GLU A 47 13.11 8.13 -8.74
C GLU A 47 13.76 9.45 -8.24
N THR A 48 13.28 9.96 -7.11
CA THR A 48 13.90 10.95 -6.24
C THR A 48 15.40 10.74 -5.94
N GLY A 49 16.01 9.58 -6.22
CA GLY A 49 17.46 9.35 -6.10
C GLY A 49 18.30 9.79 -7.32
N THR A 50 17.69 10.24 -8.41
CA THR A 50 18.40 10.67 -9.64
C THR A 50 18.99 12.07 -9.52
N LEU A 51 19.83 12.47 -10.50
CA LEU A 51 20.43 13.81 -10.57
C LEU A 51 19.40 14.93 -10.85
N PHE A 52 18.28 14.62 -11.50
CA PHE A 52 17.23 15.58 -11.86
C PHE A 52 15.82 15.01 -11.60
N PRO A 53 15.47 14.70 -10.33
CA PRO A 53 14.20 14.05 -10.04
C PRO A 53 13.05 15.01 -10.25
N ASN A 54 11.93 14.51 -10.81
CA ASN A 54 10.71 15.30 -10.93
C ASN A 54 9.92 15.24 -9.62
N THR A 55 10.46 15.89 -8.59
CA THR A 55 9.98 15.80 -7.20
C THR A 55 8.53 16.26 -7.05
N GLU A 56 8.10 17.27 -7.82
CA GLU A 56 6.73 17.77 -7.79
C GLU A 56 5.73 16.73 -8.33
N ILE A 57 6.02 16.13 -9.49
CA ILE A 57 5.17 15.07 -10.05
C ILE A 57 5.13 13.87 -9.10
N ILE A 58 6.28 13.45 -8.57
CA ILE A 58 6.36 12.35 -7.60
C ILE A 58 5.50 12.64 -6.37
N ALA A 59 5.62 13.84 -5.79
CA ALA A 59 4.84 14.25 -4.64
C ALA A 59 3.33 14.15 -4.92
N ILE A 60 2.87 14.68 -6.05
CA ILE A 60 1.44 14.62 -6.43
C ILE A 60 0.97 13.17 -6.53
N PHE A 61 1.70 12.31 -7.25
CA PHE A 61 1.31 10.91 -7.44
C PHE A 61 1.32 10.14 -6.12
N PHE A 62 2.38 10.23 -5.32
CA PHE A 62 2.48 9.51 -4.04
C PHE A 62 1.48 10.01 -3.01
N VAL A 63 1.13 11.30 -2.99
CA VAL A 63 0.06 11.81 -2.14
C VAL A 63 -1.29 11.19 -2.54
N HIS A 64 -1.61 11.15 -3.84
CA HIS A 64 -2.84 10.53 -4.32
C HIS A 64 -2.88 9.04 -3.99
N ILE A 65 -1.80 8.31 -4.28
CA ILE A 65 -1.65 6.90 -3.96
C ILE A 65 -1.81 6.63 -2.46
N GLY A 66 -1.16 7.44 -1.62
CA GLY A 66 -1.22 7.32 -0.17
C GLY A 66 -2.63 7.55 0.36
N LEU A 67 -3.33 8.57 -0.13
CA LEU A 67 -4.73 8.83 0.21
C LEU A 67 -5.63 7.66 -0.22
N MET A 68 -5.53 7.22 -1.47
CA MET A 68 -6.37 6.14 -1.99
C MET A 68 -6.16 4.83 -1.22
N THR A 69 -4.90 4.50 -0.94
CA THR A 69 -4.54 3.30 -0.18
C THR A 69 -5.04 3.39 1.26
N MET A 70 -4.88 4.55 1.92
CA MET A 70 -5.41 4.78 3.27
C MET A 70 -6.93 4.61 3.32
N TYR A 71 -7.67 5.22 2.39
CA TYR A 71 -9.13 5.06 2.34
C TYR A 71 -9.53 3.60 2.07
N CYS A 72 -8.82 2.89 1.21
CA CYS A 72 -9.06 1.45 1.00
C CYS A 72 -8.83 0.64 2.28
N PHE A 73 -7.75 0.91 3.02
CA PHE A 73 -7.49 0.27 4.32
C PHE A 73 -8.54 0.62 5.37
N ILE A 74 -9.05 1.86 5.40
CA ILE A 74 -10.14 2.27 6.30
C ILE A 74 -11.38 1.43 6.00
N ILE A 75 -11.84 1.37 4.75
CA ILE A 75 -13.06 0.64 4.36
C ILE A 75 -12.92 -0.85 4.65
N THR A 76 -11.79 -1.46 4.28
CA THR A 76 -11.54 -2.89 4.53
C THR A 76 -11.45 -3.20 6.03
N THR A 77 -10.84 -2.32 6.83
CA THR A 77 -10.76 -2.49 8.28
C THR A 77 -12.13 -2.34 8.95
N MET A 78 -12.94 -1.37 8.52
CA MET A 78 -14.33 -1.25 8.98
C MET A 78 -15.11 -2.52 8.72
N TYR A 79 -15.05 -3.03 7.48
CA TYR A 79 -15.67 -4.28 7.08
C TYR A 79 -15.24 -5.47 7.95
N ILE A 80 -13.92 -5.65 8.14
CA ILE A 80 -13.38 -6.74 8.97
C ILE A 80 -13.88 -6.63 10.42
N PHE A 81 -13.87 -5.43 11.00
CA PHE A 81 -14.28 -5.25 12.39
C PHE A 81 -15.78 -5.39 12.60
N GLU A 82 -16.61 -4.96 11.65
CA GLU A 82 -18.05 -5.15 11.76
C GLU A 82 -18.43 -6.63 11.58
N LYS A 83 -17.83 -7.30 10.58
CA LYS A 83 -18.15 -8.70 10.26
C LYS A 83 -17.66 -9.67 11.33
N PHE A 84 -16.43 -9.49 11.82
CA PHE A 84 -15.79 -10.45 12.73
C PHE A 84 -15.83 -10.03 14.21
N ARG A 85 -16.23 -8.77 14.50
CA ARG A 85 -16.45 -8.22 15.85
C ARG A 85 -15.35 -8.61 16.85
N PRO A 86 -14.07 -8.29 16.59
CA PRO A 86 -12.99 -8.61 17.51
C PRO A 86 -13.26 -7.97 18.88
N THR A 87 -13.06 -8.72 19.95
CA THR A 87 -13.29 -8.23 21.33
C THR A 87 -12.05 -7.56 21.94
N ASN A 88 -10.87 -7.86 21.41
CA ASN A 88 -9.61 -7.31 21.91
C ASN A 88 -9.45 -5.82 21.54
N ARG A 89 -9.66 -4.95 22.53
CA ARG A 89 -9.56 -3.48 22.38
C ARG A 89 -8.17 -3.00 21.95
N PHE A 90 -7.10 -3.68 22.38
CA PHE A 90 -5.75 -3.32 21.98
C PHE A 90 -5.55 -3.58 20.49
N LEU A 91 -5.94 -4.76 20.00
CA LEU A 91 -5.86 -5.13 18.59
C LEU A 91 -6.61 -4.13 17.71
N ILE A 92 -7.83 -3.74 18.11
CA ILE A 92 -8.64 -2.74 17.40
C ILE A 92 -7.91 -1.40 17.30
N LYS A 93 -7.47 -0.84 18.44
CA LYS A 93 -6.79 0.47 18.48
C LYS A 93 -5.48 0.45 17.69
N PHE A 94 -4.70 -0.63 17.84
CA PHE A 94 -3.44 -0.83 17.14
C PHE A 94 -3.65 -0.86 15.63
N THR A 95 -4.61 -1.65 15.14
CA THR A 95 -4.91 -1.75 13.70
C THR A 95 -5.35 -0.42 13.12
N TRP A 96 -6.16 0.36 13.85
CA TRP A 96 -6.56 1.70 13.42
C TRP A 96 -5.40 2.68 13.35
N LEU A 97 -4.47 2.62 14.32
CA LEU A 97 -3.25 3.42 14.30
C LEU A 97 -2.39 3.06 13.08
N CYS A 98 -2.15 1.76 12.85
CA CYS A 98 -1.40 1.28 11.69
C CYS A 98 -2.06 1.67 10.36
N THR A 99 -3.39 1.59 10.26
CA THR A 99 -4.15 1.98 9.06
C THR A 99 -3.92 3.46 8.71
N LYS A 100 -3.99 4.35 9.70
CA LYS A 100 -3.69 5.78 9.50
C LYS A 100 -2.22 6.01 9.15
N TRP A 101 -1.31 5.28 9.82
CA TRP A 101 0.12 5.40 9.58
C TRP A 101 0.53 4.96 8.17
N THR A 102 -0.11 3.94 7.60
CA THR A 102 0.13 3.51 6.21
C THR A 102 -0.05 4.68 5.22
N GLY A 103 -1.11 5.47 5.38
CA GLY A 103 -1.35 6.67 4.57
C GLY A 103 -0.29 7.75 4.79
N ILE A 104 0.02 8.05 6.06
CA ILE A 104 1.05 9.04 6.43
C ILE A 104 2.41 8.64 5.87
N GLY A 105 2.78 7.37 5.96
CA GLY A 105 4.03 6.83 5.40
C GLY A 105 4.10 7.03 3.90
N MET A 106 3.09 6.62 3.14
CA MET A 106 3.08 6.77 1.67
C MET A 106 3.08 8.24 1.22
N ILE A 107 2.33 9.12 1.92
CA ILE A 107 2.37 10.57 1.67
C ILE A 107 3.77 11.11 1.99
N GLY A 108 4.35 10.69 3.11
CA GLY A 108 5.69 11.08 3.55
C GLY A 108 6.78 10.72 2.54
N VAL A 109 6.65 9.57 1.85
CA VAL A 109 7.54 9.19 0.73
C VAL A 109 7.50 10.23 -0.38
N GLY A 110 6.31 10.64 -0.82
CA GLY A 110 6.14 11.65 -1.87
C GLY A 110 6.68 13.03 -1.48
N LEU A 111 6.54 13.41 -0.21
CA LEU A 111 6.98 14.71 0.30
C LEU A 111 8.45 14.73 0.74
N SER A 112 9.13 13.58 0.76
CA SER A 112 10.52 13.44 1.20
C SER A 112 11.39 12.98 0.02
N PRO A 113 11.82 13.89 -0.86
CA PRO A 113 12.62 13.49 -2.01
C PRO A 113 13.97 12.91 -1.55
N MET A 114 14.29 11.69 -2.00
CA MET A 114 15.45 10.91 -1.57
C MET A 114 16.79 11.60 -1.81
N ASN A 115 16.95 12.38 -2.89
CA ASN A 115 18.16 13.17 -3.15
C ASN A 115 18.41 14.29 -2.12
N VAL A 116 17.37 14.77 -1.43
CA VAL A 116 17.49 15.84 -0.42
C VAL A 116 17.45 15.27 1.00
N VAL A 117 16.49 14.39 1.29
CA VAL A 117 16.21 13.88 2.65
C VAL A 117 16.11 12.36 2.68
N ASN A 118 17.14 11.69 2.17
CA ASN A 118 17.23 10.23 2.02
C ASN A 118 16.77 9.41 3.25
N LYS A 119 17.26 9.76 4.45
CA LYS A 119 16.90 9.04 5.69
C LYS A 119 15.41 9.13 6.00
N LEU A 120 14.80 10.28 5.75
CA LEU A 120 13.38 10.51 6.01
C LEU A 120 12.51 9.76 4.98
N HIS A 121 12.94 9.75 3.72
CA HIS A 121 12.31 8.97 2.65
C HIS A 121 12.23 7.48 3.02
N PHE A 122 13.36 6.87 3.38
CA PHE A 122 13.41 5.46 3.76
C PHE A 122 12.63 5.16 5.05
N PHE A 123 12.64 6.08 6.02
CA PHE A 123 11.83 5.94 7.23
C PHE A 123 10.33 5.87 6.88
N PHE A 124 9.84 6.78 6.03
CA PHE A 124 8.44 6.80 5.63
C PHE A 124 8.05 5.60 4.76
N ALA A 125 8.91 5.22 3.80
CA ALA A 125 8.69 4.04 2.97
C ALA A 125 8.65 2.76 3.81
N GLY A 126 9.70 2.54 4.61
CA GLY A 126 9.83 1.36 5.46
C GLY A 126 8.71 1.26 6.49
N SER A 127 8.41 2.35 7.21
CA SER A 127 7.37 2.33 8.24
C SER A 127 5.96 2.23 7.65
N GLY A 128 5.67 2.93 6.55
CA GLY A 128 4.35 2.88 5.90
C GLY A 128 4.03 1.50 5.33
N PHE A 129 5.01 0.85 4.69
CA PHE A 129 4.84 -0.50 4.19
C PHE A 129 4.81 -1.54 5.31
N ALA A 130 5.66 -1.42 6.34
CA ALA A 130 5.61 -2.29 7.50
C ALA A 130 4.23 -2.25 8.20
N THR A 131 3.65 -1.05 8.40
CA THR A 131 2.31 -0.95 8.99
C THR A 131 1.23 -1.50 8.10
N SER A 132 1.36 -1.40 6.77
CA SER A 132 0.41 -2.00 5.84
C SER A 132 0.38 -3.53 5.95
N ILE A 133 1.55 -4.18 5.97
CA ILE A 133 1.70 -5.63 6.16
C ILE A 133 1.12 -6.06 7.50
N LEU A 134 1.33 -5.28 8.57
CA LEU A 134 0.75 -5.56 9.89
C LEU A 134 -0.79 -5.51 9.85
N VAL A 135 -1.37 -4.51 9.19
CA VAL A 135 -2.84 -4.41 9.03
C VAL A 135 -3.37 -5.61 8.25
N GLU A 136 -2.76 -5.95 7.11
CA GLU A 136 -3.16 -7.10 6.30
C GLU A 136 -3.03 -8.42 7.06
N THR A 137 -1.99 -8.57 7.88
CA THR A 137 -1.81 -9.74 8.75
C THR A 137 -2.96 -9.88 9.74
N VAL A 138 -3.38 -8.78 10.39
CA VAL A 138 -4.54 -8.78 11.30
C VAL A 138 -5.84 -9.10 10.53
N GLN A 139 -6.04 -8.49 9.36
CA GLN A 139 -7.21 -8.74 8.53
C GLN A 139 -7.30 -10.20 8.06
N LEU A 140 -6.17 -10.80 7.66
CA LEU A 140 -6.08 -12.22 7.31
C LEU A 140 -6.35 -13.10 8.53
N TYR A 141 -5.74 -12.81 9.67
CA TYR A 141 -5.95 -13.55 10.92
C TYR A 141 -7.43 -13.59 11.32
N LEU A 142 -8.10 -12.43 11.33
CA LEU A 142 -9.52 -12.34 11.71
C LEU A 142 -10.45 -13.03 10.71
N SER A 143 -10.10 -13.02 9.41
CA SER A 143 -10.93 -13.61 8.35
C SER A 143 -10.57 -15.07 8.02
N PHE A 144 -9.53 -15.64 8.63
CA PHE A 144 -8.87 -16.87 8.19
C PHE A 144 -9.85 -18.04 8.05
N SER A 145 -10.64 -18.31 9.07
CA SER A 145 -11.55 -19.47 9.09
C SER A 145 -12.83 -19.26 8.29
N SER A 146 -13.17 -18.02 7.94
CA SER A 146 -14.47 -17.67 7.36
C SER A 146 -14.44 -17.49 5.85
N VAL A 147 -13.26 -17.49 5.23
CA VAL A 147 -13.11 -17.37 3.78
C VAL A 147 -12.72 -18.70 3.12
N SER A 148 -13.00 -18.81 1.82
CA SER A 148 -12.67 -20.00 1.06
C SER A 148 -11.17 -20.29 1.11
N LEU A 149 -10.80 -21.57 1.04
CA LEU A 149 -9.40 -22.01 1.04
C LEU A 149 -8.58 -21.28 -0.04
N PHE A 150 -9.15 -21.14 -1.23
CA PHE A 150 -8.52 -20.42 -2.35
C PHE A 150 -8.22 -18.96 -1.99
N CYS A 151 -9.15 -18.26 -1.35
CA CYS A 151 -8.95 -16.87 -0.93
C CYS A 151 -7.85 -16.75 0.14
N ARG A 152 -7.83 -17.66 1.12
CA ARG A 152 -6.77 -17.70 2.15
C ARG A 152 -5.39 -17.89 1.54
N ILE A 153 -5.23 -18.87 0.66
CA ILE A 153 -3.95 -19.18 0.01
C ILE A 153 -3.46 -17.96 -0.77
N ARG A 154 -4.34 -17.32 -1.54
CA ARG A 154 -3.99 -16.10 -2.29
C ARG A 154 -3.55 -14.96 -1.37
N ARG A 155 -4.34 -14.64 -0.34
CA ARG A 155 -3.99 -13.60 0.64
C ARG A 155 -2.66 -13.87 1.32
N LEU A 156 -2.41 -15.13 1.72
CA LEU A 156 -1.15 -15.55 2.33
C LEU A 156 0.03 -15.38 1.38
N ILE A 157 -0.09 -15.81 0.12
CA ILE A 157 0.96 -15.65 -0.89
C ILE A 157 1.29 -14.17 -1.10
N TYR A 158 0.28 -13.32 -1.27
CA TYR A 158 0.49 -11.88 -1.47
C TYR A 158 1.18 -11.24 -0.27
N LEU A 159 0.78 -11.61 0.95
CA LEU A 159 1.39 -11.13 2.18
C LEU A 159 2.86 -11.59 2.33
N VAL A 160 3.15 -12.86 2.01
CA VAL A 160 4.52 -13.40 2.04
C VAL A 160 5.41 -12.69 1.02
N ILE A 161 4.92 -12.45 -0.20
CA ILE A 161 5.69 -11.72 -1.21
C ILE A 161 6.03 -10.31 -0.72
N GLN A 162 5.06 -9.60 -0.12
CA GLN A 162 5.31 -8.27 0.45
C GLN A 162 6.34 -8.29 1.59
N TYR A 163 6.26 -9.29 2.48
CA TYR A 163 7.24 -9.45 3.56
C TYR A 163 8.65 -9.70 3.02
N VAL A 164 8.78 -10.60 2.04
CA VAL A 164 10.07 -10.89 1.39
C VAL A 164 10.60 -9.67 0.65
N ALA A 165 9.75 -8.91 -0.05
CA ALA A 165 10.13 -7.68 -0.73
C ALA A 165 10.64 -6.63 0.26
N LEU A 166 9.94 -6.40 1.37
CA LEU A 166 10.37 -5.44 2.40
C LEU A 166 11.69 -5.86 3.06
N ALA A 167 11.84 -7.16 3.37
CA ALA A 167 13.09 -7.69 3.90
C ALA A 167 14.25 -7.55 2.90
N THR A 168 13.97 -7.77 1.61
CA THR A 168 14.96 -7.61 0.53
C THR A 168 15.44 -6.17 0.44
N ILE A 169 14.55 -5.18 0.51
CA ILE A 169 14.92 -3.75 0.54
C ILE A 169 15.82 -3.43 1.74
N GLY A 170 15.52 -3.98 2.91
CA GLY A 170 16.31 -3.74 4.12
C GLY A 170 17.70 -4.40 4.10
N LEU A 171 17.82 -5.59 3.52
CA LEU A 171 19.03 -6.41 3.56
C LEU A 171 19.95 -6.25 2.34
N SER A 172 19.43 -5.77 1.21
CA SER A 172 20.18 -5.64 -0.04
C SER A 172 21.38 -4.71 0.10
N SER A 173 21.23 -3.60 0.82
CA SER A 173 22.26 -2.55 0.96
C SER A 173 23.56 -3.01 1.60
N GLY A 174 23.53 -4.06 2.43
CA GLY A 174 24.71 -4.63 3.09
C GLY A 174 25.30 -5.85 2.39
N THR A 175 24.66 -6.36 1.33
CA THR A 175 24.97 -7.68 0.76
C THR A 175 25.26 -7.68 -0.74
N LEU A 176 24.72 -6.70 -1.48
CA LEU A 176 24.80 -6.68 -2.94
C LEU A 176 25.65 -5.51 -3.45
N PRO A 177 26.36 -5.68 -4.58
CA PRO A 177 27.00 -4.56 -5.29
C PRO A 177 25.97 -3.54 -5.75
N ASP A 178 26.35 -2.25 -5.76
CA ASP A 178 25.46 -1.09 -6.02
C ASP A 178 24.46 -1.29 -7.17
N ARG A 179 24.92 -1.75 -8.34
CA ARG A 179 24.04 -1.92 -9.51
C ARG A 179 22.99 -3.03 -9.34
N ILE A 180 23.36 -4.12 -8.67
CA ILE A 180 22.44 -5.25 -8.40
C ILE A 180 21.47 -4.84 -7.30
N HIS A 181 21.98 -4.16 -6.27
CA HIS A 181 21.19 -3.57 -5.19
C HIS A 181 20.04 -2.70 -5.73
N ASP A 182 20.35 -1.74 -6.62
CA ASP A 182 19.35 -0.80 -7.12
C ASP A 182 18.25 -1.49 -7.92
N THR A 183 18.63 -2.48 -8.75
CA THR A 183 17.67 -3.27 -9.53
C THR A 183 16.77 -4.13 -8.62
N VAL A 184 17.37 -4.78 -7.63
CA VAL A 184 16.65 -5.63 -6.67
C VAL A 184 15.70 -4.79 -5.81
N ASN A 185 16.10 -3.58 -5.40
CA ASN A 185 15.24 -2.66 -4.68
C ASN A 185 14.07 -2.20 -5.54
N ALA A 186 14.30 -1.82 -6.80
CA ALA A 186 13.23 -1.46 -7.72
C ALA A 186 12.18 -2.58 -7.85
N LEU A 187 12.63 -3.81 -8.13
CA LEU A 187 11.74 -4.96 -8.23
C LEU A 187 11.00 -5.25 -6.92
N SER A 188 11.65 -5.05 -5.78
CA SER A 188 11.04 -5.22 -4.47
C SER A 188 9.99 -4.14 -4.18
N GLU A 189 10.24 -2.88 -4.52
CA GLU A 189 9.27 -1.79 -4.41
C GLU A 189 8.02 -2.08 -5.25
N TYR A 190 8.20 -2.45 -6.53
CA TYR A 190 7.10 -2.81 -7.43
C TYR A 190 6.31 -4.01 -6.91
N SER A 191 7.01 -5.03 -6.41
CA SER A 191 6.37 -6.22 -5.83
C SER A 191 5.55 -5.84 -4.60
N LEU A 192 6.12 -5.05 -3.68
CA LEU A 192 5.46 -4.67 -2.44
C LEU A 192 4.14 -3.93 -2.74
N ILE A 193 4.20 -2.91 -3.60
CA ILE A 193 3.03 -2.13 -4.01
C ILE A 193 2.01 -2.96 -4.78
N GLY A 194 2.46 -3.75 -5.77
CA GLY A 194 1.58 -4.55 -6.61
C GLY A 194 0.81 -5.59 -5.79
N PHE A 195 1.51 -6.27 -4.87
CA PHE A 195 0.91 -7.31 -4.04
C PHE A 195 0.09 -6.77 -2.87
N LEU A 196 0.39 -5.58 -2.36
CA LEU A 196 -0.48 -4.83 -1.44
C LEU A 196 -1.88 -4.63 -2.04
N GLN A 197 -1.93 -4.09 -3.26
CA GLN A 197 -3.21 -3.83 -3.92
C GLN A 197 -3.89 -5.13 -4.36
N ALA A 198 -3.12 -6.14 -4.78
CA ALA A 198 -3.65 -7.48 -5.05
C ALA A 198 -4.28 -8.13 -3.81
N PHE A 199 -3.71 -7.93 -2.63
CA PHE A 199 -4.28 -8.37 -1.36
C PHE A 199 -5.62 -7.67 -1.10
N LEU A 200 -5.66 -6.34 -1.17
CA LEU A 200 -6.89 -5.57 -0.97
C LEU A 200 -7.99 -5.96 -1.97
N LEU A 201 -7.64 -6.22 -3.24
CA LEU A 201 -8.57 -6.67 -4.27
C LEU A 201 -9.27 -8.00 -3.95
N THR A 202 -8.70 -8.84 -3.08
CA THR A 202 -9.37 -10.07 -2.64
C THR A 202 -10.64 -9.79 -1.84
N TYR A 203 -10.82 -8.58 -1.28
CA TYR A 203 -12.02 -8.16 -0.57
C TYR A 203 -13.10 -7.57 -1.49
N ARG A 204 -12.82 -7.33 -2.78
CA ARG A 204 -13.78 -6.69 -3.70
C ARG A 204 -15.14 -7.38 -3.72
N GLY A 205 -15.16 -8.71 -3.83
CA GLY A 205 -16.40 -9.48 -3.88
C GLY A 205 -17.20 -9.40 -2.58
N GLU A 206 -16.48 -9.33 -1.45
CA GLU A 206 -17.07 -9.23 -0.12
C GLU A 206 -17.63 -7.83 0.17
N LEU A 207 -16.96 -6.78 -0.32
CA LEU A 207 -17.37 -5.38 -0.14
C LEU A 207 -18.53 -4.95 -1.06
N LYS A 208 -18.85 -5.72 -2.11
CA LYS A 208 -19.89 -5.37 -3.09
C LYS A 208 -21.27 -5.13 -2.47
N HIS A 209 -21.58 -5.84 -1.38
CA HIS A 209 -22.88 -5.81 -0.71
C HIS A 209 -22.83 -5.15 0.67
N TYR A 210 -21.69 -4.55 1.02
CA TYR A 210 -21.50 -3.95 2.32
C TYR A 210 -22.03 -2.52 2.32
N ASP A 211 -22.89 -2.19 3.28
CA ASP A 211 -23.48 -0.84 3.41
C ASP A 211 -22.74 -0.07 4.50
N LEU A 212 -21.95 0.93 4.10
CA LEU A 212 -21.22 1.79 5.05
C LEU A 212 -22.13 2.71 5.88
N SER A 213 -23.41 2.86 5.52
CA SER A 213 -24.33 3.76 6.23
C SER A 213 -24.77 3.25 7.61
N LEU A 214 -24.51 1.98 7.92
CA LEU A 214 -24.85 1.36 9.21
C LEU A 214 -23.80 1.58 10.31
N ILE A 215 -22.68 2.24 10.00
CA ILE A 215 -21.52 2.32 10.88
C ILE A 215 -21.52 3.66 11.61
N SER A 216 -22.00 3.65 12.85
CA SER A 216 -21.73 4.71 13.82
C SER A 216 -20.34 4.49 14.41
N ILE A 217 -19.37 5.34 14.04
CA ILE A 217 -18.08 5.46 14.74
C ILE A 217 -18.29 6.31 16.01
#